data_AF-A0A9N9AXI3-F1
#
_entry.id   AF-A0A9N9AXI3-F1
#
_cell.length_a   1.000
_cell.length_b   1.000
_cell.length_c   1.000
_cell.angle_alpha   90.00
_cell.angle_beta   90.00
_cell.angle_gamma   90.00
#
_symmetry.space_group_name_H-M   'P 1'
#
loop_
_entity.id
_entity.type
_entity.pdbx_description
1 polymer ?
#
loop_
_entity_poly.entity_id
_entity_poly.type
_entity_poly.pdbx_seq_one_letter_code
_entity_poly.pdbx_strand_id
1 'polypeptide(L)'
;MLSIKSLATVLFITAILFNIVNGADPNHMLQLVNAERKKDNSPDLTLDNRLTKAAQNHADYMANIKKLVHDEPSGDAGARIKAQGYSLSAYGENIAVGQKNEDEVMKT
;
A
#
# COMPACT_ATOMS: atom_id res chain seq x y z
N MET A 1 -9.33 15.50 -15.08
CA MET A 1 -8.05 16.04 -14.58
C MET A 1 -8.24 16.38 -13.11
N LEU A 2 -8.06 15.43 -12.19
CA LEU A 2 -8.22 15.69 -10.76
C LEU A 2 -6.92 16.29 -10.22
N SER A 3 -6.97 17.57 -9.92
CA SER A 3 -5.90 18.32 -9.23
C SER A 3 -5.93 17.93 -7.75
N ILE A 4 -5.01 17.08 -7.32
CA ILE A 4 -4.82 16.68 -5.92
C ILE A 4 -4.12 17.85 -5.20
N LYS A 5 -4.89 18.85 -4.80
CA LYS A 5 -4.46 19.84 -3.82
C LYS A 5 -5.31 19.61 -2.58
N SER A 6 -4.64 19.35 -1.46
CA SER A 6 -5.23 19.18 -0.13
C SER A 6 -5.93 17.85 0.13
N LEU A 7 -5.17 16.85 0.59
CA LEU A 7 -5.67 15.99 1.66
C LEU A 7 -4.51 15.59 2.57
N ALA A 8 -4.62 16.00 3.84
CA ALA A 8 -3.74 15.58 4.90
C ALA A 8 -3.72 14.04 4.98
N THR A 9 -2.51 13.49 5.04
CA THR A 9 -2.11 12.30 5.80
C THR A 9 -3.17 11.21 5.95
N VAL A 10 -3.14 10.20 5.07
CA VAL A 10 -2.78 8.79 5.37
C VAL A 10 -2.62 8.11 4.02
N LEU A 11 -1.42 7.59 3.73
CA LEU A 11 -1.22 6.71 2.59
C LEU A 11 -0.62 5.41 3.11
N PHE A 12 -1.40 4.34 3.05
CA PHE A 12 -0.97 2.99 3.34
C PHE A 12 -0.18 2.52 2.13
N ILE A 13 1.13 2.32 2.32
CA ILE A 13 2.00 1.80 1.26
C ILE A 13 1.68 0.32 1.11
N THR A 14 0.82 0.00 0.15
CA THR A 14 0.59 -1.37 -0.31
C THR A 14 1.54 -1.63 -1.48
N ALA A 15 2.61 -2.39 -1.20
CA ALA A 15 3.34 -3.08 -2.24
C ALA A 15 2.58 -4.37 -2.58
N ILE A 16 2.02 -4.47 -3.79
CA ILE A 16 1.56 -5.75 -4.34
C ILE A 16 2.33 -5.98 -5.64
N LEU A 17 2.98 -7.13 -5.71
CA LEU A 17 3.54 -7.68 -6.94
C LEU A 17 3.00 -9.11 -7.08
N PHE A 18 2.15 -9.33 -8.09
CA PHE A 18 1.92 -10.68 -8.60
C PHE A 18 3.25 -11.20 -9.16
N ASN A 19 3.61 -12.42 -8.74
CA ASN A 19 4.77 -13.21 -9.15
C ASN A 19 6.11 -12.97 -8.43
N ILE A 20 6.14 -12.63 -7.14
CA ILE A 20 7.27 -13.09 -6.32
C ILE A 20 6.78 -13.56 -4.96
N VAL A 21 6.70 -14.88 -4.83
CA VAL A 21 6.82 -15.53 -3.52
C VAL A 21 8.20 -15.09 -2.97
N ASN A 22 8.25 -14.09 -2.08
CA ASN A 22 9.45 -13.50 -1.41
C ASN A 22 10.20 -12.28 -2.01
N GLY A 23 9.60 -11.41 -2.85
CA GLY A 23 10.41 -10.43 -3.64
C GLY A 23 10.40 -8.95 -3.27
N ALA A 24 9.35 -8.44 -2.62
CA ALA A 24 9.26 -7.01 -2.31
C ALA A 24 9.92 -6.70 -0.96
N ASP A 25 10.80 -5.70 -0.91
CA ASP A 25 11.37 -5.13 0.31
C ASP A 25 10.53 -3.92 0.76
N PRO A 26 9.77 -4.04 1.87
CA PRO A 26 8.98 -2.94 2.40
C PRO A 26 9.82 -1.69 2.75
N ASN A 27 11.11 -1.86 3.07
CA ASN A 27 11.98 -0.73 3.36
C ASN A 27 12.38 0.01 2.09
N HIS A 28 12.71 -0.71 1.01
CA HIS A 28 13.00 -0.10 -0.28
C HIS A 28 11.77 0.67 -0.81
N MET A 29 10.59 0.05 -0.74
CA MET A 29 9.35 0.74 -1.11
C MET A 29 9.09 1.98 -0.24
N LEU A 30 9.30 1.91 1.08
CA LEU A 30 9.18 3.06 1.97
C LEU A 30 10.15 4.19 1.57
N GLN A 31 11.39 3.86 1.23
CA GLN A 31 12.38 4.84 0.78
C GLN A 31 11.93 5.55 -0.50
N LEU A 32 11.44 4.81 -1.49
CA LEU A 32 10.93 5.38 -2.74
C LEU A 32 9.71 6.29 -2.51
N VAL A 33 8.76 5.86 -1.68
CA VAL A 33 7.58 6.66 -1.35
C VAL A 33 7.97 7.93 -0.59
N ASN A 34 8.87 7.84 0.39
CA ASN A 34 9.35 9.02 1.11
C ASN A 34 10.14 9.98 0.21
N ALA A 35 10.88 9.46 -0.78
CA ALA A 35 11.52 10.29 -1.79
C ALA A 35 10.49 11.06 -2.63
N GLU A 36 9.36 10.43 -3.00
CA GLU A 36 8.26 11.11 -3.70
C GLU A 36 7.60 12.18 -2.81
N ARG A 37 7.27 11.82 -1.56
CA ARG A 37 6.66 12.74 -0.59
C ARG A 37 7.49 14.01 -0.35
N LYS A 38 8.82 13.89 -0.36
CA LYS A 38 9.74 15.03 -0.22
C LYS A 38 9.61 16.04 -1.37
N LYS A 39 9.30 15.60 -2.59
CA LYS A 39 9.09 16.50 -3.74
C LYS A 39 7.93 17.47 -3.48
N ASP A 40 6.94 17.01 -2.71
CA ASP A 40 5.76 17.78 -2.32
C ASP A 40 5.84 18.37 -0.89
N ASN A 41 7.04 18.39 -0.28
CA ASN A 41 7.25 18.84 1.10
C ASN A 41 6.40 18.12 2.16
N SER A 42 6.00 16.87 1.87
CA SER A 42 5.25 16.04 2.80
C SER A 42 6.21 15.33 3.78
N PRO A 43 5.84 15.18 5.07
CA PRO A 43 6.68 14.47 6.06
C PRO A 43 6.89 13.01 5.70
N ASP A 44 8.02 12.43 6.11
CA ASP A 44 8.32 11.01 5.91
C ASP A 44 7.30 10.11 6.65
N LEU A 45 6.94 9.01 6.02
CA LEU A 45 6.19 7.92 6.62
C LEU A 45 7.13 6.93 7.31
N THR A 46 6.57 6.11 8.19
CA THR A 46 7.23 4.99 8.85
C THR A 46 6.44 3.71 8.60
N LEU A 47 7.12 2.56 8.55
CA LEU A 47 6.46 1.26 8.54
C LEU A 47 5.83 0.97 9.92
N ASP A 48 4.68 0.31 9.90
CA ASP A 48 4.04 -0.30 11.07
C ASP A 48 3.74 -1.76 10.73
N ASN A 49 4.18 -2.69 11.57
CA ASN A 49 4.07 -4.12 11.28
C ASN A 49 2.61 -4.60 11.11
N ARG A 50 1.65 -3.97 11.80
CA ARG A 50 0.23 -4.32 11.67
C ARG A 50 -0.29 -3.92 10.30
N LEU A 51 0.11 -2.73 9.83
CA LEU A 51 -0.21 -2.24 8.50
C LEU A 51 0.42 -3.12 7.42
N THR A 52 1.72 -3.43 7.54
CA THR A 52 2.41 -4.36 6.63
C THR A 52 1.72 -5.72 6.58
N LYS A 53 1.24 -6.23 7.73
CA LYS A 53 0.54 -7.52 7.78
C LYS A 53 -0.83 -7.46 7.08
N ALA A 54 -1.61 -6.39 7.28
CA ALA A 54 -2.87 -6.18 6.56
C ALA A 54 -2.65 -6.09 5.04
N ALA A 55 -1.62 -5.36 4.60
CA ALA A 55 -1.24 -5.24 3.19
C ALA A 55 -0.89 -6.59 2.57
N GLN A 56 -0.03 -7.38 3.23
CA GLN A 56 0.41 -8.68 2.73
C GLN A 56 -0.76 -9.66 2.63
N ASN A 57 -1.62 -9.73 3.65
CA ASN A 57 -2.77 -10.62 3.62
C ASN A 57 -3.73 -10.29 2.45
N HIS A 58 -3.92 -8.99 2.16
CA HIS A 58 -4.75 -8.56 1.02
C HIS A 58 -4.08 -8.88 -0.33
N ALA A 59 -2.76 -8.71 -0.42
CA ALA A 59 -1.99 -9.13 -1.59
C ALA A 59 -2.13 -10.64 -1.86
N ASP A 60 -2.03 -11.47 -0.82
CA ASP A 60 -2.20 -12.91 -0.89
C ASP A 60 -3.64 -13.29 -1.31
N TYR A 61 -4.64 -12.57 -0.79
CA TYR A 61 -6.03 -12.74 -1.20
C TYR A 61 -6.22 -12.44 -2.70
N MET A 62 -5.75 -11.28 -3.17
CA MET A 62 -5.82 -10.90 -4.57
C MET A 62 -5.08 -11.88 -5.48
N ALA A 63 -3.92 -12.37 -5.05
CA ALA A 63 -3.17 -13.42 -5.73
C ALA A 63 -3.98 -14.72 -5.85
N ASN A 64 -4.61 -15.15 -4.75
CA ASN A 64 -5.44 -16.35 -4.72
C ASN A 64 -6.65 -16.25 -5.65
N ILE A 65 -7.33 -15.10 -5.69
CA ILE A 65 -8.50 -14.90 -6.56
C ILE A 65 -8.14 -14.40 -7.96
N LYS A 66 -6.85 -14.20 -8.24
CA LYS A 66 -6.32 -13.71 -9.53
C LYS A 66 -6.96 -12.40 -10.00
N LYS A 67 -7.23 -11.47 -9.07
CA LYS A 67 -7.93 -10.23 -9.37
C LYS A 67 -7.44 -9.09 -8.49
N LEU A 68 -7.18 -7.93 -9.10
CA LEU A 68 -6.98 -6.67 -8.36
C LEU A 68 -8.34 -6.14 -7.88
N VAL A 69 -8.50 -6.02 -6.57
CA VAL A 69 -9.70 -5.49 -5.91
C VAL A 69 -9.31 -4.76 -4.63
N HIS A 70 -10.04 -3.69 -4.29
CA HIS A 70 -9.86 -3.01 -2.99
C HIS A 70 -10.60 -3.72 -1.85
N ASP A 71 -11.73 -4.34 -2.18
CA ASP A 71 -12.60 -4.97 -1.20
C ASP A 71 -12.44 -6.50 -1.22
N GLU A 72 -12.54 -7.08 -0.03
CA GLU A 72 -12.70 -8.51 0.18
C GLU A 72 -14.04 -8.78 0.88
N PRO A 73 -14.54 -10.02 0.93
CA PRO A 73 -15.82 -10.31 1.59
C PRO A 73 -15.90 -9.85 3.06
N SER A 74 -14.77 -9.75 3.75
CA SER A 74 -14.63 -9.22 5.12
C SER A 74 -14.66 -7.70 5.21
N GLY A 75 -14.58 -6.97 4.09
CA GLY A 75 -14.72 -5.52 4.01
C GLY A 75 -13.62 -4.81 3.23
N ASP A 76 -13.56 -3.50 3.44
CA ASP A 76 -12.58 -2.59 2.85
C ASP A 76 -11.21 -2.65 3.55
N ALA A 77 -10.25 -1.84 3.09
CA ALA A 77 -8.93 -1.73 3.72
C ALA A 77 -9.01 -1.29 5.19
N GLY A 78 -9.98 -0.44 5.54
CA GLY A 78 -10.20 -0.02 6.93
C GLY A 78 -10.58 -1.18 7.84
N ALA A 79 -11.45 -2.09 7.37
CA ALA A 79 -11.79 -3.31 8.09
C ALA A 79 -10.56 -4.22 8.30
N ARG A 80 -9.75 -4.42 7.25
CA ARG A 80 -8.50 -5.19 7.32
C ARG A 80 -7.51 -4.61 8.32
N ILE A 81 -7.31 -3.29 8.30
CA ILE A 81 -6.40 -2.58 9.21
C ILE A 81 -6.87 -2.70 10.67
N LYS A 82 -8.18 -2.51 10.92
CA LYS A 82 -8.76 -2.68 12.27
C LYS A 82 -8.61 -4.11 12.77
N ALA A 83 -8.75 -5.11 11.91
CA ALA A 83 -8.55 -6.51 12.28
C ALA A 83 -7.11 -6.82 12.74
N GLN A 84 -6.11 -6.03 12.33
CA GLN A 84 -4.73 -6.12 12.84
C GLN A 84 -4.50 -5.31 14.14
N GLY A 85 -5.56 -4.75 14.74
CA GLY A 85 -5.48 -3.97 15.98
C GLY A 85 -4.88 -2.57 15.80
N TYR A 86 -5.02 -1.97 14.61
CA TYR A 86 -4.61 -0.59 14.35
C TYR A 86 -5.79 0.37 14.39
N SER A 87 -5.65 1.46 15.15
CA SER A 87 -6.65 2.53 15.24
C SER A 87 -6.38 3.59 14.19
N LEU A 88 -7.26 3.69 13.21
CA LEU A 88 -7.14 4.62 12.08
C LEU A 88 -8.13 5.80 12.18
N SER A 89 -7.68 7.00 11.82
CA SER A 89 -8.50 8.21 11.64
C SER A 89 -8.82 8.48 10.16
N ALA A 90 -7.94 8.06 9.26
CA ALA A 90 -8.12 8.03 7.81
C ALA A 90 -7.26 6.91 7.22
N TYR A 91 -7.51 6.51 5.98
CA TYR A 91 -6.71 5.54 5.23
C TYR A 91 -6.81 5.77 3.73
N GLY A 92 -5.82 5.28 2.99
CA GLY A 92 -5.82 5.22 1.52
C GLY A 92 -5.00 4.01 1.09
N GLU A 93 -5.39 3.35 -0.01
CA GLU A 93 -4.77 2.10 -0.48
C GLU A 93 -4.40 2.20 -1.96
N ASN A 94 -3.18 1.81 -2.31
CA ASN A 94 -2.70 1.72 -3.69
C ASN A 94 -2.42 0.25 -4.05
N ILE A 95 -2.99 -0.30 -5.11
CA ILE A 95 -2.75 -1.71 -5.51
C ILE A 95 -2.15 -1.77 -6.91
N ALA A 96 -1.17 -2.66 -7.12
CA ALA A 96 -0.44 -2.79 -8.37
C ALA A 96 -0.26 -4.26 -8.77
N VAL A 97 -0.05 -4.50 -10.07
CA VAL A 97 0.17 -5.84 -10.63
C VAL A 97 0.96 -5.74 -11.93
N GLY A 98 1.89 -6.68 -12.14
CA GLY A 98 2.61 -6.85 -13.41
C GLY A 98 3.95 -6.14 -13.53
N GLN A 99 4.33 -5.31 -12.55
CA GLN A 99 5.66 -4.71 -12.46
C GLN A 99 6.69 -5.75 -11.97
N LYS A 100 7.96 -5.55 -12.29
CA LYS A 100 9.03 -6.49 -11.91
C LYS A 100 9.63 -6.21 -10.53
N ASN A 101 9.55 -4.96 -10.07
CA ASN A 101 10.13 -4.49 -8.82
C ASN A 101 9.44 -3.18 -8.36
N GLU A 102 9.86 -2.69 -7.20
CA GLU A 102 9.34 -1.51 -6.52
C GLU A 102 9.58 -0.22 -7.31
N ASP A 103 10.74 -0.08 -7.97
CA ASP A 103 11.05 1.06 -8.82
C ASP A 103 10.11 1.18 -10.03
N GLU A 104 9.68 0.05 -10.61
CA GLU A 104 8.69 0.05 -11.69
C GLU A 104 7.29 0.39 -11.18
N VAL A 105 6.92 -0.05 -9.97
CA VAL A 105 5.64 0.33 -9.32
C VAL A 105 5.54 1.85 -9.15
N MET A 106 6.64 2.51 -8.79
CA MET A 106 6.64 3.96 -8.54
C MET A 106 6.61 4.83 -9.81
N LYS A 107 6.63 4.23 -11.01
CA LYS A 107 6.59 4.93 -12.30
C LYS A 107 5.23 4.90 -12.98
N THR A 108 4.21 4.30 -12.36
CA THR A 108 2.86 4.14 -12.93
C THR A 108 1.99 5.37 -12.77
#